data_AF-A0A6C0LGU5-F1
#
_entry.id   AF-A0A6C0LGU5-F1
#
_cell.length_a   1.000
_cell.length_b   1.000
_cell.length_c   1.000
_cell.angle_alpha   90.00
_cell.angle_beta   90.00
_cell.angle_gamma   90.00
#
_symmetry.space_group_name_H-M   'P 1'
#
loop_
_entity.id
_entity.type
_entity.pdbx_description
1 polymer ?
#
loop_
_entity_poly.entity_id
_entity_poly.type
_entity_poly.pdbx_seq_one_letter_code
_entity_poly.pdbx_strand_id
1 'polypeptide(L)'
;MSLDSIINFISKTEYTTAELSVCNYFRGDIYEYYRFGSEYMNILKNTFNNYTTVTDDSIIFINNNLWFYIKFSIDNNEIYWTVNIAETLNKLNDRTNKINHF
;
A
#
# COMPACT_ATOMS: atom_id res chain seq x y z
N MET A 1 -3.31 -3.34 -13.33
CA MET A 1 -2.08 -3.51 -12.54
C MET A 1 -2.07 -4.91 -11.96
N SER A 2 -0.98 -5.63 -12.21
CA SER A 2 -0.69 -6.90 -11.54
C SER A 2 -0.36 -6.69 -10.07
N LEU A 3 -0.44 -7.76 -9.28
CA LEU A 3 0.07 -7.79 -7.91
C LEU A 3 1.54 -7.35 -7.83
N ASP A 4 2.39 -7.85 -8.73
CA ASP A 4 3.81 -7.47 -8.79
C ASP A 4 4.00 -5.96 -9.00
N SER A 5 3.15 -5.34 -9.82
CA SER A 5 3.19 -3.91 -10.05
C SER A 5 2.83 -3.12 -8.78
N ILE A 6 1.87 -3.62 -8.00
CA ILE A 6 1.50 -3.04 -6.70
C ILE A 6 2.66 -3.17 -5.70
N ILE A 7 3.28 -4.36 -5.60
CA ILE A 7 4.44 -4.60 -4.73
C ILE A 7 5.59 -3.66 -5.09
N ASN A 8 5.90 -3.51 -6.37
CA ASN A 8 6.96 -2.63 -6.86
C ASN A 8 6.64 -1.15 -6.56
N PHE A 9 5.39 -0.72 -6.75
CA PHE A 9 4.93 0.62 -6.38
C PHE A 9 5.16 0.90 -4.89
N ILE A 10 4.72 0.01 -4.01
CA ILE A 10 4.92 0.12 -2.55
C ILE A 10 6.40 0.20 -2.20
N SER A 11 7.21 -0.70 -2.78
CA SER A 11 8.62 -0.85 -2.43
C SER A 11 9.46 0.38 -2.78
N LYS A 12 9.09 1.06 -3.88
CA LYS A 12 9.77 2.25 -4.39
C LYS A 12 9.18 3.56 -3.88
N THR A 13 8.07 3.53 -3.17
CA THR A 13 7.44 4.76 -2.67
C THR A 13 8.23 5.32 -1.48
N GLU A 14 8.56 6.60 -1.56
CA GLU A 14 9.27 7.37 -0.52
C GLU A 14 8.50 8.65 -0.19
N TYR A 15 8.73 9.21 1.00
CA TYR A 15 7.95 10.37 1.48
C TYR A 15 8.13 11.66 0.65
N THR A 16 9.16 11.74 -0.18
CA THR A 16 9.51 12.96 -0.91
C THR A 16 8.62 13.24 -2.13
N THR A 17 7.75 12.31 -2.52
CA THR A 17 6.74 12.55 -3.55
C THR A 17 5.62 13.42 -2.96
N ALA A 18 5.38 14.59 -3.53
CA ALA A 18 4.48 15.64 -3.02
C ALA A 18 2.98 15.24 -2.94
N GLU A 19 2.63 13.96 -3.02
CA GLU A 19 1.27 13.45 -3.29
C GLU A 19 0.82 12.36 -2.30
N LEU A 20 1.44 12.29 -1.12
CA LEU A 20 1.26 11.14 -0.21
C LEU A 20 0.00 11.17 0.65
N SER A 21 -0.88 12.16 0.48
CA SER A 21 -2.24 12.12 1.04
C SER A 21 -3.29 11.77 -0.01
N VAL A 22 -2.90 11.16 -1.13
CA VAL A 22 -3.81 10.78 -2.20
C VAL A 22 -4.10 9.28 -2.09
N CYS A 23 -5.39 8.96 -1.95
CA CYS A 23 -5.88 7.61 -2.17
C CYS A 23 -5.65 7.25 -3.64
N ASN A 24 -4.74 6.32 -3.90
CA ASN A 24 -4.43 5.89 -5.25
C ASN A 24 -5.37 4.74 -5.64
N TYR A 25 -6.03 4.89 -6.79
CA TYR A 25 -6.93 3.87 -7.33
C TYR A 25 -6.36 3.33 -8.64
N PHE A 26 -6.15 2.02 -8.69
CA PHE A 26 -5.61 1.35 -9.86
C PHE A 26 -6.54 0.25 -10.33
N ARG A 27 -6.90 0.25 -11.62
CA ARG A 27 -7.55 -0.92 -12.23
C ARG A 27 -6.56 -2.08 -12.25
N GLY A 28 -6.95 -3.23 -11.73
CA GLY A 28 -6.15 -4.45 -11.65
C GLY A 28 -6.17 -5.25 -12.96
N ASP A 29 -5.51 -6.42 -12.97
CA ASP A 29 -5.63 -7.40 -14.04
C ASP A 29 -6.62 -8.50 -13.61
N ILE A 30 -7.80 -8.52 -14.25
CA ILE A 30 -8.85 -9.49 -13.90
C ILE A 30 -8.46 -10.93 -14.24
N TYR A 31 -7.67 -11.15 -15.30
CA TYR A 31 -7.25 -12.50 -15.68
C TYR A 31 -6.21 -13.05 -14.70
N GLU A 32 -5.33 -12.19 -14.18
CA GLU A 32 -4.44 -12.54 -13.07
C GLU A 32 -5.24 -12.95 -11.83
N TYR A 33 -6.25 -12.14 -11.47
CA TYR A 33 -7.12 -12.42 -10.33
C TYR A 33 -7.81 -13.79 -10.46
N TYR A 34 -8.36 -14.12 -11.63
CA TYR A 34 -8.99 -15.43 -11.82
C TYR A 34 -8.01 -16.61 -11.69
N ARG A 35 -6.71 -16.40 -11.91
CA ARG A 35 -5.71 -17.47 -11.81
C ARG A 35 -5.24 -17.72 -10.38
N PHE A 36 -5.02 -16.66 -9.59
CA PHE A 36 -4.47 -16.79 -8.23
C PHE A 36 -4.84 -15.64 -7.29
N GLY A 37 -5.91 -14.90 -7.57
CA GLY A 37 -6.36 -13.76 -6.78
C GLY A 37 -6.65 -14.06 -5.31
N SER A 38 -7.04 -15.30 -4.99
CA SER A 38 -7.22 -15.78 -3.62
C SER A 38 -5.92 -15.77 -2.79
N GLU A 39 -4.76 -15.75 -3.45
CA GLU A 39 -3.45 -15.78 -2.80
C GLU A 39 -2.84 -14.38 -2.61
N TYR A 40 -3.44 -13.33 -3.19
CA TYR A 40 -2.89 -11.98 -3.19
C TYR A 40 -2.50 -11.48 -1.79
N MET A 41 -3.39 -11.64 -0.80
CA MET A 41 -3.09 -11.21 0.56
C MET A 41 -1.95 -12.02 1.19
N ASN A 42 -1.88 -13.33 0.95
CA ASN A 42 -0.79 -14.16 1.48
C ASN A 42 0.56 -13.76 0.87
N ILE A 43 0.60 -13.45 -0.42
CA ILE A 43 1.80 -12.97 -1.10
C ILE A 43 2.24 -11.62 -0.52
N LEU A 44 1.31 -10.67 -0.29
CA LEU A 44 1.63 -9.38 0.33
C LEU A 44 2.16 -9.56 1.77
N LYS A 45 1.55 -10.43 2.58
CA LYS A 45 2.01 -10.75 3.94
C LYS A 45 3.43 -11.31 3.97
N ASN A 46 3.74 -12.20 3.03
CA ASN A 46 5.07 -12.80 2.91
C ASN A 46 6.11 -11.82 2.38
N THR A 47 5.69 -10.81 1.61
CA THR A 47 6.57 -9.79 1.04
C THR A 47 6.88 -8.69 2.04
N PHE A 48 5.89 -8.25 2.83
CA PHE A 48 6.01 -7.14 3.78
C PHE A 48 5.88 -7.63 5.21
N ASN A 49 7.01 -7.91 5.87
CA ASN A 49 7.05 -8.55 7.20
C ASN A 49 6.38 -7.77 8.36
N ASN A 50 6.13 -6.46 8.20
CA ASN A 50 5.50 -5.62 9.23
C ASN A 50 4.09 -5.23 8.80
N TYR A 51 3.15 -6.15 9.00
CA TYR A 51 1.77 -6.01 8.54
C TYR A 51 0.73 -6.31 9.62
N THR A 52 -0.47 -5.77 9.40
CA THR A 52 -1.71 -6.10 10.12
C THR A 52 -2.79 -6.40 9.09
N THR A 53 -3.41 -7.58 9.18
CA THR A 53 -4.57 -7.92 8.33
C THR A 53 -5.80 -7.21 8.87
N VAL A 54 -6.58 -6.57 7.98
CA VAL A 54 -7.82 -5.88 8.36
C VAL A 54 -9.03 -6.73 7.96
N THR A 55 -9.03 -7.26 6.74
CA THR A 55 -10.03 -8.19 6.18
C THR A 55 -9.34 -9.18 5.23
N ASP A 56 -10.10 -10.12 4.65
CA ASP A 56 -9.57 -11.07 3.66
C ASP A 56 -9.11 -10.41 2.36
N ASP A 57 -9.56 -9.18 2.08
CA ASP A 57 -9.24 -8.38 0.90
C ASP A 57 -8.44 -7.10 1.21
N SER A 58 -8.05 -6.87 2.47
CA SER A 58 -7.29 -5.69 2.85
C SER A 58 -6.25 -5.91 3.95
N ILE A 59 -5.13 -5.21 3.80
CA ILE A 59 -3.94 -5.32 4.64
C ILE A 59 -3.33 -3.94 4.85
N ILE A 60 -2.78 -3.73 6.04
CA ILE A 60 -1.93 -2.60 6.35
C ILE A 60 -0.50 -3.09 6.51
N PHE A 61 0.49 -2.38 5.98
CA PHE A 61 1.89 -2.61 6.31
C PHE A 61 2.68 -1.32 6.45
N ILE A 62 3.81 -1.42 7.15
CA ILE A 62 4.78 -0.33 7.29
C ILE A 62 5.97 -0.60 6.38
N ASN A 63 6.25 0.32 5.46
CA ASN A 63 7.43 0.27 4.60
C ASN A 63 8.01 1.69 4.41
N ASN A 64 9.32 1.86 4.41
CA ASN A 64 9.99 3.17 4.23
C ASN A 64 9.50 4.30 5.19
N ASN A 65 9.11 3.94 6.42
CA ASN A 65 8.46 4.82 7.40
C ASN A 65 7.10 5.40 6.97
N LEU A 66 6.41 4.72 6.05
CA LEU A 66 5.06 5.01 5.60
C LEU A 66 4.12 3.87 5.98
N TRP A 67 2.90 4.23 6.36
CA TRP A 67 1.77 3.32 6.42
C TRP A 67 1.16 3.20 5.05
N PHE A 68 0.93 1.96 4.63
CA PHE A 68 0.15 1.66 3.45
C PHE A 68 -1.06 0.85 3.87
N TYR A 69 -2.25 1.31 3.51
CA TYR A 69 -3.46 0.51 3.53
C TYR A 69 -3.77 0.09 2.09
N ILE A 70 -3.73 -1.21 1.85
CA ILE A 70 -4.05 -1.82 0.56
C ILE A 70 -5.36 -2.57 0.69
N LYS A 71 -6.24 -2.35 -0.28
CA LYS A 71 -7.44 -3.14 -0.49
C LYS A 71 -7.55 -3.50 -1.95
N PHE A 72 -8.11 -4.66 -2.25
CA PHE A 72 -8.68 -4.90 -3.57
C PHE A 72 -10.19 -5.13 -3.48
N SER A 73 -10.88 -4.90 -4.59
CA SER A 73 -12.31 -5.17 -4.72
C SER A 73 -12.62 -5.63 -6.12
N ILE A 74 -13.72 -6.37 -6.27
CA ILE A 74 -14.20 -6.86 -7.56
C ILE A 74 -15.58 -6.28 -7.78
N ASP A 75 -15.76 -5.65 -8.92
CA ASP A 75 -17.05 -5.12 -9.35
C ASP A 75 -17.19 -5.29 -10.87
N ASN A 76 -18.34 -5.73 -11.34
CA ASN A 76 -18.64 -5.89 -12.78
C ASN A 76 -17.56 -6.61 -13.61
N ASN A 77 -17.01 -7.72 -13.11
CA ASN A 77 -15.89 -8.47 -13.72
C ASN A 77 -14.61 -7.64 -13.89
N GLU A 78 -14.42 -6.61 -13.08
CA GLU A 78 -13.21 -5.83 -12.99
C GLU A 78 -12.67 -5.92 -11.56
N ILE A 79 -11.35 -5.80 -11.42
CA ILE A 79 -10.69 -5.71 -10.12
C ILE A 79 -10.08 -4.32 -9.97
N TYR A 80 -10.15 -3.79 -8.76
CA TYR A 80 -9.62 -2.48 -8.42
C TYR A 80 -8.78 -2.58 -7.16
N TRP A 81 -7.57 -2.02 -7.22
CA TRP A 81 -6.69 -1.81 -6.08
C TRP A 81 -6.89 -0.40 -5.54
N THR A 82 -7.02 -0.30 -4.22
CA THR A 82 -6.99 0.94 -3.46
C THR A 82 -5.74 0.95 -2.61
N VAL A 83 -4.91 1.98 -2.76
CA VAL A 83 -3.67 2.16 -2.02
C VAL A 83 -3.69 3.53 -1.34
N ASN A 84 -3.94 3.50 -0.02
CA ASN A 84 -3.83 4.67 0.84
C ASN A 84 -2.46 4.71 1.47
N ILE A 85 -1.83 5.88 1.46
CA ILE A 85 -0.48 6.09 1.98
C ILE A 85 -0.55 7.17 3.05
N ALA A 86 0.20 7.01 4.14
CA ALA A 86 0.31 8.01 5.20
C ALA A 86 1.68 7.94 5.86
N GLU A 87 2.14 9.02 6.49
CA GLU A 87 3.35 8.94 7.33
C GLU A 87 3.12 8.11 8.58
N THR A 88 4.17 7.42 9.02
CA THR A 88 4.25 6.95 10.39
C THR A 88 4.52 8.15 11.33
N LEU A 89 3.90 8.13 12.52
CA LEU A 89 4.04 9.18 13.55
C LEU A 89 5.49 9.56 13.90
N ASN A 90 6.45 8.63 13.73
CA ASN A 90 7.85 8.84 14.12
C ASN A 90 8.57 9.93 13.31
N LYS A 91 8.24 10.14 12.03
CA LYS A 91 8.87 11.18 11.20
C LYS A 91 8.34 12.59 11.46
N LEU A 92 7.12 12.72 11.97
CA LEU A 92 6.55 14.02 12.35
C LEU A 92 7.40 14.66 13.47
N ASN A 93 7.82 13.87 14.46
CA ASN A 93 8.65 14.36 15.57
C ASN A 93 10.06 14.78 15.12
N ASP A 94 10.67 14.05 14.19
CA ASP A 94 11.99 14.41 13.64
C ASP A 94 11.98 15.72 12.83
N ARG A 95 10.83 16.07 12.22
CA ARG A 95 10.66 17.33 11.49
C ARG A 95 10.40 18.51 12.43
N THR A 96 9.57 18.33 13.45
CA THR A 96 9.34 19.37 14.47
C THR A 96 10.66 19.75 15.16
N ASN A 97 11.52 18.77 15.44
CA ASN A 97 12.84 19.01 16.03
C ASN A 97 13.82 19.73 15.09
N LYS A 98 13.71 19.53 13.77
CA LYS A 98 14.52 20.26 12.78
C LYS A 98 14.05 21.71 12.58
N ILE A 99 12.76 21.99 12.77
CA ILE A 99 12.20 23.35 12.64
C ILE A 99 12.52 24.18 13.89
N ASN A 100 12.55 23.56 15.09
CA ASN A 100 12.84 24.25 16.34
C ASN A 100 14.34 24.54 16.60
N HIS A 101 15.21 24.27 15.62
CA HIS A 101 16.65 24.51 15.69
C HIS A 101 17.18 25.56 14.69
N PHE A 102 16.30 26.42 14.16
CA PHE A 102 16.65 27.62 13.42
C PHE A 102 16.33 28.89 14.22
#